data_AF-A0A6I6JLZ8-F1
#
_entry.id   AF-A0A6I6JLZ8-F1
#
_cell.length_a   1.000
_cell.length_b   1.000
_cell.length_c   1.000
_cell.angle_alpha   90.00
_cell.angle_beta   90.00
_cell.angle_gamma   90.00
#
_symmetry.space_group_name_H-M   'P 1'
#
loop_
_entity.id
_entity.type
_entity.pdbx_description
1 polymer ?
#
loop_
_entity_poly.entity_id
_entity_poly.type
_entity_poly.pdbx_seq_one_letter_code
_entity_poly.pdbx_strand_id
1 'polypeptide(L)'
;MSDLKDFADQLQQDVVADMAESYFGHRKDLDNMIEGFQLMVEDFRKIGPKLSLAAARLHALLLDRTTARNFYIALDILPSCIPFPEGEVVPFLESIPFALTVRGRYERCVCMAYERFQKIADEYLNGRYYPDPDQTGRKRLTVHYIRLKALAEHINEKVDQVNRVMSPSETLRYVKAMDPELAEKELFIGESCRLDECSLDEDLKFKPLDFDGLGLPVVQDLPRLAEVKPAIRDFCWQMFPGRVDEVRSVLQRMLVGSE
;
A
#
# COMPACT_ATOMS: atom_id res chain seq x y z
N MET A 1 -44.82 -5.58 43.82
CA MET A 1 -44.63 -6.38 42.59
C MET A 1 -44.40 -5.51 41.36
N SER A 2 -44.84 -4.24 41.31
CA SER A 2 -44.50 -3.30 40.23
C SER A 2 -42.99 -3.01 40.17
N ASP A 3 -42.38 -2.64 41.31
CA ASP A 3 -40.98 -2.21 41.37
C ASP A 3 -39.95 -3.26 40.89
N LEU A 4 -40.26 -4.55 41.06
CA LEU A 4 -39.38 -5.64 40.59
C LEU A 4 -39.49 -5.83 39.07
N LYS A 5 -40.67 -5.58 38.50
CA LYS A 5 -40.91 -5.62 37.07
C LYS A 5 -40.25 -4.41 36.40
N ASP A 6 -40.45 -3.23 36.96
CA ASP A 6 -39.84 -1.99 36.48
C ASP A 6 -38.29 -2.07 36.50
N PHE A 7 -37.71 -2.68 37.54
CA PHE A 7 -36.26 -2.91 37.61
C PHE A 7 -35.75 -3.94 36.58
N ALA A 8 -36.50 -5.03 36.35
CA ALA A 8 -36.15 -6.03 35.35
C ALA A 8 -36.24 -5.47 33.91
N ASP A 9 -37.29 -4.70 33.63
CA ASP A 9 -37.50 -4.05 32.34
C ASP A 9 -36.39 -3.02 32.06
N GLN A 10 -35.94 -2.29 33.08
CA GLN A 10 -34.83 -1.34 32.95
C GLN A 10 -33.48 -2.02 32.72
N LEU A 11 -33.18 -3.10 33.45
CA LEU A 11 -31.97 -3.90 33.22
C LEU A 11 -31.94 -4.51 31.82
N GLN A 12 -33.09 -4.95 31.33
CA GLN A 12 -33.23 -5.50 29.99
C GLN A 12 -32.96 -4.44 28.91
N GLN A 13 -33.50 -3.23 29.09
CA GLN A 13 -33.25 -2.11 28.18
C GLN A 13 -31.77 -1.73 28.16
N ASP A 14 -31.10 -1.69 29.32
CA ASP A 14 -29.69 -1.38 29.42
C ASP A 14 -28.82 -2.43 28.70
N VAL A 15 -29.09 -3.73 28.89
CA VAL A 15 -28.34 -4.81 28.21
C VAL A 15 -28.53 -4.77 26.69
N VAL A 16 -29.75 -4.49 26.22
CA VAL A 16 -30.04 -4.35 24.78
C VAL A 16 -29.33 -3.13 24.20
N ALA A 17 -29.34 -2.00 24.93
CA ALA A 17 -28.64 -0.79 24.52
C ALA A 17 -27.13 -1.02 24.43
N ASP A 18 -26.52 -1.64 25.44
CA ASP A 18 -25.08 -1.96 25.46
C ASP A 18 -24.68 -2.89 24.30
N MET A 19 -25.49 -3.91 24.00
CA MET A 19 -25.25 -4.82 22.89
C MET A 19 -25.39 -4.14 21.53
N ALA A 20 -26.39 -3.28 21.36
CA ALA A 20 -26.56 -2.50 20.15
C ALA A 20 -25.40 -1.51 19.96
N GLU A 21 -25.01 -0.79 21.01
CA GLU A 21 -23.88 0.15 20.98
C GLU A 21 -22.57 -0.56 20.65
N SER A 22 -22.32 -1.74 21.24
CA SER A 22 -21.15 -2.56 20.90
C SER A 22 -21.18 -3.00 19.44
N TYR A 23 -22.30 -3.54 18.96
CA TYR A 23 -22.44 -4.00 17.57
C TYR A 23 -22.25 -2.87 16.57
N PHE A 24 -23.04 -1.80 16.67
CA PHE A 24 -22.98 -0.67 15.74
C PHE A 24 -21.67 0.12 15.88
N GLY A 25 -21.12 0.21 17.08
CA GLY A 25 -19.82 0.82 17.35
C GLY A 25 -18.70 0.12 16.59
N HIS A 26 -18.60 -1.21 16.73
CA HIS A 26 -17.56 -1.98 16.03
C HIS A 26 -17.67 -1.91 14.50
N ARG A 27 -18.89 -1.89 13.96
CA ARG A 27 -19.09 -1.75 12.50
C ARG A 27 -18.72 -0.34 12.02
N LYS A 28 -19.15 0.70 12.74
CA LYS A 28 -18.79 2.08 12.44
C LYS A 28 -17.28 2.31 12.50
N ASP A 29 -16.61 1.74 13.49
CA ASP A 29 -15.15 1.81 13.58
C ASP A 29 -14.48 1.14 12.39
N LEU A 30 -15.00 -0.02 11.96
CA LEU A 30 -14.50 -0.73 10.78
C LEU A 30 -14.73 0.06 9.48
N ASP A 31 -15.91 0.67 9.31
CA ASP A 31 -16.19 1.58 8.19
C ASP A 31 -15.19 2.74 8.15
N ASN A 32 -14.99 3.42 9.30
CA ASN A 32 -14.03 4.52 9.41
C ASN A 32 -12.59 4.07 9.06
N MET A 33 -12.20 2.85 9.48
CA MET A 33 -10.88 2.29 9.16
C MET A 33 -10.74 2.02 7.65
N ILE A 34 -11.78 1.48 7.01
CA ILE A 34 -11.81 1.23 5.56
C ILE A 34 -11.74 2.55 4.79
N GLU A 35 -12.53 3.55 5.16
CA GLU A 35 -12.50 4.88 4.55
C GLU A 35 -11.12 5.53 4.70
N GLY A 36 -10.56 5.51 5.91
CA GLY A 36 -9.21 6.02 6.17
C GLY A 36 -8.13 5.30 5.34
N PHE A 37 -8.26 3.98 5.19
CA PHE A 37 -7.38 3.18 4.34
C PHE A 37 -7.46 3.62 2.86
N GLN A 38 -8.66 3.83 2.32
CA GLN A 38 -8.84 4.28 0.95
C GLN A 38 -8.17 5.63 0.69
N LEU A 39 -8.34 6.60 1.60
CA LEU A 39 -7.67 7.89 1.51
C LEU A 39 -6.14 7.75 1.50
N MET A 40 -5.58 6.88 2.35
CA MET A 40 -4.15 6.61 2.37
C MET A 40 -3.65 5.95 1.07
N VAL A 41 -4.44 5.06 0.46
CA VAL A 41 -4.12 4.45 -0.84
C VAL A 41 -4.10 5.51 -1.95
N GLU A 42 -5.06 6.42 -1.98
CA GLU A 42 -5.10 7.52 -2.95
C GLU A 42 -3.89 8.44 -2.84
N ASP A 43 -3.49 8.79 -1.63
CA ASP A 43 -2.27 9.56 -1.39
C ASP A 43 -1.02 8.79 -1.81
N PHE A 44 -0.96 7.50 -1.51
CA PHE A 44 0.18 6.66 -1.84
C PHE A 44 0.35 6.47 -3.36
N ARG A 45 -0.75 6.40 -4.13
CA ARG A 45 -0.72 6.31 -5.60
C ARG A 45 0.06 7.47 -6.25
N LYS A 46 0.16 8.62 -5.59
CA LYS A 46 0.95 9.77 -6.07
C LYS A 46 2.46 9.49 -6.10
N ILE A 47 2.94 8.47 -5.38
CA ILE A 47 4.37 8.09 -5.34
C ILE A 47 4.73 7.17 -6.52
N GLY A 48 3.80 6.34 -6.99
CA GLY A 48 4.02 5.39 -8.09
C GLY A 48 4.66 5.99 -9.35
N PRO A 49 4.14 7.11 -9.89
CA PRO A 49 4.76 7.77 -11.04
C PRO A 49 6.20 8.23 -10.82
N LYS A 50 6.56 8.65 -9.59
CA LYS A 50 7.93 9.05 -9.26
C LYS A 50 8.88 7.86 -9.28
N LEU A 51 8.43 6.72 -8.77
CA LEU A 51 9.17 5.46 -8.78
C LEU A 51 9.41 4.97 -10.22
N SER A 52 8.35 4.93 -11.02
CA SER A 52 8.42 4.55 -12.43
C SER A 52 9.35 5.48 -13.22
N LEU A 53 9.24 6.80 -13.03
CA LEU A 53 10.11 7.77 -13.71
C LEU A 53 11.59 7.57 -13.32
N ALA A 54 11.88 7.29 -12.05
CA ALA A 54 13.24 7.04 -11.60
C ALA A 54 13.82 5.74 -12.20
N ALA A 55 13.03 4.67 -12.27
CA ALA A 55 13.41 3.44 -12.95
C ALA A 55 13.66 3.68 -14.45
N ALA A 56 12.76 4.39 -15.13
CA ALA A 56 12.88 4.72 -16.56
C ALA A 56 14.20 5.45 -16.87
N ARG A 57 14.57 6.43 -16.02
CA ARG A 57 15.82 7.19 -16.15
C ARG A 57 17.06 6.32 -16.04
N LEU A 58 17.07 5.39 -15.07
CA LEU A 58 18.15 4.41 -14.96
C LEU A 58 18.17 3.47 -16.18
N HIS A 59 17.02 2.95 -16.61
CA HIS A 59 16.93 2.03 -17.74
C HIS A 59 17.37 2.68 -19.04
N ALA A 60 17.11 3.97 -19.24
CA ALA A 60 17.56 4.68 -20.42
C ALA A 60 19.09 4.81 -20.49
N LEU A 61 19.78 4.87 -19.34
CA LEU A 61 21.25 4.77 -19.28
C LEU A 61 21.75 3.36 -19.58
N LEU A 62 20.94 2.34 -19.36
CA LEU A 62 21.27 0.93 -19.62
C LEU A 62 21.01 0.52 -21.07
N LEU A 63 20.70 1.47 -21.96
CA LEU A 63 20.55 1.32 -23.42
C LEU A 63 19.34 0.49 -23.87
N ASP A 64 19.25 -0.77 -23.44
CA ASP A 64 18.20 -1.70 -23.80
C ASP A 64 17.68 -2.50 -22.58
N ARG A 65 16.52 -3.14 -22.78
CA ARG A 65 15.85 -3.91 -21.71
C ARG A 65 16.67 -5.11 -21.25
N THR A 66 17.42 -5.75 -22.14
CA THR A 66 18.24 -6.92 -21.82
C THR A 66 19.40 -6.53 -20.90
N THR A 67 20.07 -5.43 -21.22
CA THR A 67 21.16 -4.84 -20.45
C THR A 67 20.64 -4.34 -19.10
N ALA A 68 19.44 -3.74 -19.06
CA ALA A 68 18.81 -3.36 -17.80
C ALA A 68 18.52 -4.58 -16.90
N ARG A 69 18.03 -5.69 -17.45
CA ARG A 69 17.84 -6.94 -16.68
C ARG A 69 19.16 -7.50 -16.18
N ASN A 70 20.17 -7.56 -17.04
CA ASN A 70 21.51 -8.04 -16.68
C ASN A 70 22.17 -7.18 -15.60
N PHE A 71 21.91 -5.86 -15.61
CA PHE A 71 22.36 -4.96 -14.56
C PHE A 71 21.78 -5.34 -13.19
N TYR A 72 20.46 -5.55 -13.09
CA TYR A 72 19.85 -5.98 -11.82
C TYR A 72 20.35 -7.35 -11.36
N ILE A 73 20.49 -8.31 -12.28
CA ILE A 73 21.04 -9.63 -11.96
C ILE A 73 22.49 -9.52 -11.42
N ALA A 74 23.31 -8.65 -12.01
CA ALA A 74 24.67 -8.41 -11.54
C ALA A 74 24.74 -7.78 -10.13
N LEU A 75 23.64 -7.19 -9.66
CA LEU A 75 23.48 -6.63 -8.32
C LEU A 75 22.70 -7.54 -7.36
N ASP A 76 22.38 -8.77 -7.77
CA ASP A 76 21.53 -9.71 -7.02
C ASP A 76 20.12 -9.18 -6.74
N ILE A 77 19.57 -8.41 -7.68
CA ILE A 77 18.21 -7.85 -7.64
C ILE A 77 17.36 -8.59 -8.66
N LEU A 78 16.16 -9.03 -8.24
CA LEU A 78 15.22 -9.73 -9.11
C LEU A 78 14.58 -8.77 -10.11
N PRO A 79 14.76 -8.93 -11.44
CA PRO A 79 14.18 -8.01 -12.41
C PRO A 79 12.64 -8.01 -12.42
N SER A 80 11.99 -9.06 -11.93
CA SER A 80 10.53 -9.12 -11.79
C SER A 80 9.99 -8.18 -10.72
N CYS A 81 10.82 -7.75 -9.78
CA CYS A 81 10.46 -6.88 -8.66
C CYS A 81 10.86 -5.42 -8.91
N ILE A 82 11.08 -5.05 -10.18
CA ILE A 82 11.45 -3.70 -10.59
C ILE A 82 10.47 -3.24 -11.68
N PRO A 83 9.91 -2.02 -11.59
CA PRO A 83 9.05 -1.51 -12.63
C PRO A 83 9.84 -1.28 -13.93
N PHE A 84 9.34 -1.82 -15.05
CA PHE A 84 9.83 -1.55 -16.40
C PHE A 84 8.80 -0.71 -17.15
N PRO A 85 8.79 0.61 -16.95
CA PRO A 85 7.84 1.49 -17.63
C PRO A 85 8.11 1.52 -19.13
N GLU A 86 7.04 1.59 -19.90
CA GLU A 86 7.07 1.82 -21.35
C GLU A 86 6.91 3.31 -21.63
N GLY A 87 7.67 3.85 -22.58
CA GLY A 87 7.56 5.25 -23.02
C GLY A 87 8.89 5.99 -23.15
N GLU A 88 8.81 7.20 -23.70
CA GLU A 88 9.98 8.07 -23.86
C GLU A 88 10.41 8.67 -22.51
N VAL A 89 11.73 8.63 -22.27
CA VAL A 89 12.31 9.06 -21.01
C VAL A 89 12.66 10.54 -21.08
N VAL A 90 12.11 11.32 -20.15
CA VAL A 90 12.40 12.74 -20.00
C VAL A 90 13.84 12.91 -19.49
N PRO A 91 14.62 13.86 -20.06
CA PRO A 91 15.94 14.23 -19.54
C PRO A 91 15.89 14.52 -18.03
N PHE A 92 16.97 14.20 -17.32
CA PHE A 92 16.98 14.32 -15.86
C PHE A 92 18.25 14.90 -15.26
N LEU A 93 19.36 14.89 -16.01
CA LEU A 93 20.61 15.42 -15.50
C LEU A 93 20.63 16.93 -15.74
N GLU A 94 20.60 17.69 -14.64
CA GLU A 94 20.88 19.13 -14.66
C GLU A 94 22.32 19.40 -15.15
N SER A 95 23.25 18.49 -14.85
CA SER A 95 24.61 18.50 -15.38
C SER A 95 25.20 17.10 -15.42
N ILE A 96 26.11 16.86 -16.38
CA ILE A 96 26.91 15.62 -16.38
C ILE A 96 28.04 15.77 -15.37
N PRO A 97 28.24 14.79 -14.46
CA PRO A 97 29.36 14.80 -13.55
C PRO A 97 30.69 14.84 -14.33
N PHE A 98 31.57 15.75 -13.94
CA PHE A 98 32.90 15.85 -14.54
C PHE A 98 33.63 14.51 -14.45
N ALA A 99 34.17 14.01 -15.57
CA ALA A 99 35.12 12.91 -15.55
C ALA A 99 36.03 12.98 -16.79
N LEU A 100 37.28 12.53 -16.61
CA LEU A 100 38.34 12.57 -17.62
C LEU A 100 38.00 11.77 -18.88
N THR A 101 37.22 10.69 -18.74
CA THR A 101 36.85 9.79 -19.85
C THR A 101 35.35 9.70 -20.01
N VAL A 102 34.87 9.44 -21.23
CA VAL A 102 33.43 9.18 -21.51
C VAL A 102 32.94 8.01 -20.66
N ARG A 103 33.76 6.96 -20.51
CA ARG A 103 33.49 5.82 -19.63
C ARG A 103 33.27 6.25 -18.18
N GLY A 104 34.16 7.08 -17.64
CA GLY A 104 34.03 7.59 -16.27
C GLY A 104 32.80 8.48 -16.07
N ARG A 105 32.41 9.26 -17.09
CA ARG A 105 31.16 10.04 -17.04
C ARG A 105 29.95 9.12 -17.02
N TYR A 106 29.95 8.11 -17.89
CA TYR A 106 28.88 7.12 -17.97
C TYR A 106 28.68 6.39 -16.63
N GLU A 107 29.74 5.85 -16.06
CA GLU A 107 29.72 5.19 -14.74
C GLU A 107 29.12 6.10 -13.65
N ARG A 108 29.53 7.36 -13.60
CA ARG A 108 29.01 8.33 -12.62
C ARG A 108 27.53 8.63 -12.84
N CYS A 109 27.10 8.79 -14.10
CA CYS A 109 25.68 8.97 -14.42
C CYS A 109 24.83 7.77 -13.98
N VAL A 110 25.31 6.55 -14.23
CA VAL A 110 24.63 5.31 -13.80
C VAL A 110 24.55 5.25 -12.27
N CYS A 111 25.65 5.55 -11.56
CA CYS A 111 25.65 5.60 -10.10
C CYS A 111 24.65 6.64 -9.55
N MET A 112 24.59 7.84 -10.13
CA MET A 112 23.65 8.88 -9.72
C MET A 112 22.20 8.49 -9.98
N ALA A 113 21.91 7.91 -11.15
CA ALA A 113 20.58 7.42 -11.48
C ALA A 113 20.15 6.29 -10.54
N TYR A 114 21.05 5.34 -10.27
CA TYR A 114 20.83 4.25 -9.34
C TYR A 114 20.55 4.77 -7.92
N GLU A 115 21.38 5.68 -7.40
CA GLU A 115 21.18 6.26 -6.08
C GLU A 115 19.84 6.99 -5.98
N ARG A 116 19.44 7.71 -7.03
CA ARG A 116 18.15 8.39 -7.08
C ARG A 116 16.99 7.39 -7.07
N PHE A 117 17.09 6.33 -7.86
CA PHE A 117 16.08 5.27 -7.89
C PHE A 117 15.99 4.54 -6.55
N GLN A 118 17.13 4.17 -5.96
CA GLN A 118 17.23 3.56 -4.63
C GLN A 118 16.54 4.39 -3.55
N LYS A 119 16.82 5.71 -3.48
CA LYS A 119 16.16 6.60 -2.50
C LYS A 119 14.64 6.68 -2.67
N ILE A 120 14.15 6.65 -3.92
CA ILE A 120 12.71 6.71 -4.19
C ILE A 120 12.05 5.36 -3.89
N ALA A 121 12.72 4.24 -4.19
CA ALA A 121 12.26 2.91 -3.81
C ALA A 121 12.19 2.75 -2.29
N ASP A 122 13.19 3.25 -1.56
CA ASP A 122 13.20 3.29 -0.10
C ASP A 122 12.05 4.17 0.44
N GLU A 123 11.83 5.37 -0.11
CA GLU A 123 10.68 6.22 0.26
C GLU A 123 9.33 5.54 -0.06
N TYR A 124 9.23 4.76 -1.13
CA TYR A 124 8.04 3.99 -1.48
C TYR A 124 7.78 2.86 -0.47
N LEU A 125 8.83 2.13 -0.08
CA LEU A 125 8.74 0.95 0.80
C LEU A 125 8.60 1.33 2.27
N ASN A 126 9.44 2.24 2.76
CA ASN A 126 9.62 2.59 4.17
C ASN A 126 9.10 3.98 4.54
N GLY A 127 8.84 4.84 3.54
CA GLY A 127 8.39 6.21 3.76
C GLY A 127 9.53 7.16 4.08
N ARG A 128 9.16 8.43 4.28
CA ARG A 128 10.08 9.51 4.63
C ARG A 128 9.49 10.38 5.73
N TYR A 129 10.34 10.82 6.65
CA TYR A 129 9.97 11.84 7.62
C TYR A 129 9.97 13.23 7.00
N TYR A 130 8.90 13.96 7.21
CA TYR A 130 8.74 15.36 6.82
C TYR A 130 8.23 16.21 8.00
N PRO A 131 8.61 17.49 8.09
CA PRO A 131 8.08 18.37 9.12
C PRO A 131 6.56 18.52 8.96
N ASP A 132 5.85 18.44 10.07
CA ASP A 132 4.41 18.60 10.11
C ASP A 132 4.03 20.06 9.75
N PRO A 133 3.25 20.30 8.67
CA PRO A 133 2.83 21.65 8.30
C PRO A 133 1.90 22.29 9.33
N ASP A 134 1.19 21.47 10.12
CA ASP A 134 0.21 21.94 11.10
C ASP A 134 0.85 22.16 12.48
N GLN A 135 2.02 21.57 12.75
CA GLN A 135 2.65 21.57 14.07
C GLN A 135 4.17 21.73 13.98
N THR A 136 4.65 22.95 14.24
CA THR A 136 6.08 23.28 14.28
C THR A 136 6.84 22.38 15.25
N GLY A 137 7.86 21.67 14.74
CA GLY A 137 8.74 20.80 15.53
C GLY A 137 8.35 19.32 15.56
N ARG A 138 7.19 18.92 15.02
CA ARG A 138 6.83 17.50 14.85
C ARG A 138 7.22 17.00 13.46
N LYS A 139 7.56 15.72 13.37
CA LYS A 139 7.80 15.02 12.10
C LYS A 139 6.68 14.03 11.85
N ARG A 140 6.09 14.07 10.65
CA ARG A 140 5.17 13.04 10.17
C ARG A 140 5.92 12.07 9.27
N LEU A 141 5.50 10.81 9.27
CA LEU A 141 5.99 9.78 8.36
C LEU A 141 4.99 9.65 7.20
N THR A 142 5.48 9.70 5.96
CA THR A 142 4.62 9.47 4.80
C THR A 142 4.01 8.07 4.81
N VAL A 143 2.85 7.94 4.17
CA VAL A 143 2.28 6.63 3.85
C VAL A 143 3.27 5.87 2.96
N HIS A 144 3.46 4.59 3.25
CA HIS A 144 4.42 3.72 2.57
C HIS A 144 3.87 2.30 2.45
N TYR A 145 4.43 1.54 1.50
CA TYR A 145 3.92 0.25 1.08
C TYR A 145 3.78 -0.75 2.24
N ILE A 146 4.83 -0.89 3.07
CA ILE A 146 4.84 -1.86 4.17
C ILE A 146 3.72 -1.56 5.17
N ARG A 147 3.53 -0.28 5.53
CA ARG A 147 2.46 0.13 6.45
C ARG A 147 1.07 -0.07 5.85
N LEU A 148 0.89 0.22 4.56
CA LEU A 148 -0.40 -0.04 3.89
C LEU A 148 -0.74 -1.53 3.89
N LYS A 149 0.24 -2.38 3.58
CA LYS A 149 0.05 -3.83 3.61
C LYS A 149 -0.32 -4.33 4.99
N ALA A 150 0.44 -3.92 6.03
CA ALA A 150 0.16 -4.30 7.40
C ALA A 150 -1.22 -3.79 7.88
N LEU A 151 -1.63 -2.60 7.44
CA LEU A 151 -2.94 -2.06 7.78
C LEU A 151 -4.08 -2.81 7.07
N ALA A 152 -3.90 -3.20 5.80
CA ALA A 152 -4.86 -4.01 5.08
C ALA A 152 -5.04 -5.39 5.75
N GLU A 153 -3.94 -6.02 6.15
CA GLU A 153 -3.96 -7.27 6.93
C GLU A 153 -4.72 -7.09 8.25
N HIS A 154 -4.44 -6.01 8.99
CA HIS A 154 -5.14 -5.70 10.24
C HIS A 154 -6.64 -5.44 10.05
N ILE A 155 -7.04 -4.71 9.00
CA ILE A 155 -8.44 -4.48 8.68
C ILE A 155 -9.11 -5.80 8.32
N ASN A 156 -8.44 -6.68 7.56
CA ASN A 156 -8.98 -8.00 7.21
C ASN A 156 -9.18 -8.90 8.44
N GLU A 157 -8.25 -8.87 9.40
CA GLU A 157 -8.45 -9.55 10.69
C GLU A 157 -9.68 -9.00 11.45
N LYS A 158 -9.90 -7.68 11.40
CA LYS A 158 -11.08 -7.04 12.02
C LYS A 158 -12.38 -7.36 11.29
N VAL A 159 -12.36 -7.40 9.96
CA VAL A 159 -13.47 -7.88 9.12
C VAL A 159 -13.85 -9.29 9.53
N ASP A 160 -12.87 -10.20 9.62
CA ASP A 160 -13.10 -11.58 10.03
C ASP A 160 -13.65 -11.67 11.45
N GLN A 161 -13.13 -10.85 12.38
CA GLN A 161 -13.62 -10.79 13.75
C GLN A 161 -15.10 -10.35 13.81
N VAL A 162 -15.44 -9.25 13.14
CA VAL A 162 -16.81 -8.70 13.12
C VAL A 162 -17.77 -9.69 12.45
N ASN A 163 -17.39 -10.25 11.30
CA ASN A 163 -18.21 -11.21 10.56
C ASN A 163 -18.43 -12.53 11.30
N ARG A 164 -17.51 -12.98 12.17
CA ARG A 164 -17.62 -14.25 12.90
C ARG A 164 -18.27 -14.13 14.28
N VAL A 165 -17.97 -13.06 15.01
CA VAL A 165 -18.34 -12.92 16.44
C VAL A 165 -19.67 -12.16 16.61
N MET A 166 -20.05 -11.38 15.61
CA MET A 166 -21.21 -10.50 15.69
C MET A 166 -22.11 -10.72 14.47
N SER A 167 -22.82 -11.85 14.44
CA SER A 167 -23.86 -12.01 13.42
C SER A 167 -25.05 -11.07 13.77
N PRO A 168 -25.55 -10.31 12.79
CA PRO A 168 -26.71 -9.46 13.01
C PRO A 168 -27.93 -10.28 13.48
N SER A 169 -28.11 -11.49 12.94
CA SER A 169 -29.22 -12.38 13.32
C SER A 169 -29.12 -12.88 14.77
N GLU A 170 -27.93 -13.21 15.29
CA GLU A 170 -27.79 -13.57 16.71
C GLU A 170 -28.03 -12.38 17.63
N THR A 171 -27.57 -11.18 17.22
CA THR A 171 -27.82 -9.95 17.97
C THR A 171 -29.31 -9.64 18.03
N LEU A 172 -30.01 -9.69 16.89
CA LEU A 172 -31.46 -9.49 16.82
C LEU A 172 -32.23 -10.59 17.56
N ARG A 173 -31.80 -11.85 17.48
CA ARG A 173 -32.41 -12.97 18.22
C ARG A 173 -32.25 -12.78 19.72
N TYR A 174 -31.10 -12.31 20.18
CA TYR A 174 -30.88 -12.03 21.60
C TYR A 174 -31.76 -10.88 22.09
N VAL A 175 -31.83 -9.78 21.34
CA VAL A 175 -32.71 -8.63 21.66
C VAL A 175 -34.18 -9.06 21.69
N LYS A 176 -34.61 -9.88 20.73
CA LYS A 176 -35.97 -10.44 20.69
C LYS A 176 -36.26 -11.41 21.84
N ALA A 177 -35.31 -12.28 22.20
CA ALA A 177 -35.47 -13.25 23.29
C ALA A 177 -35.57 -12.60 24.67
N MET A 178 -35.08 -11.37 24.80
CA MET A 178 -35.23 -10.57 26.01
C MET A 178 -36.66 -10.04 26.16
N ASP A 179 -37.42 -9.82 25.08
CA ASP A 179 -38.82 -9.40 25.14
C ASP A 179 -39.77 -10.62 25.19
N PRO A 180 -40.37 -10.92 26.36
CA PRO A 180 -41.22 -12.09 26.53
C PRO A 180 -42.50 -12.04 25.68
N GLU A 181 -43.03 -10.84 25.37
CA GLU A 181 -44.23 -10.72 24.52
C GLU A 181 -43.91 -11.00 23.04
N LEU A 182 -42.71 -10.66 22.59
CA LEU A 182 -42.24 -10.98 21.24
C LEU A 182 -41.83 -12.46 21.11
N ALA A 183 -41.17 -13.01 22.12
CA ALA A 183 -40.78 -14.41 22.17
C ALA A 183 -42.00 -15.35 22.18
N GLU A 184 -43.05 -15.02 22.93
CA GLU A 184 -44.30 -15.78 22.94
C GLU A 184 -45.03 -15.71 21.59
N LYS A 185 -45.06 -14.53 20.93
CA LYS A 185 -45.68 -14.37 19.60
C LYS A 185 -45.02 -15.21 18.51
N GLU A 186 -43.69 -15.37 18.51
CA GLU A 186 -42.99 -16.25 17.56
C GLU A 186 -43.33 -17.73 17.79
N LEU A 187 -43.51 -18.13 19.05
CA LEU A 187 -43.87 -19.51 19.41
C LEU A 187 -45.25 -19.92 18.85
N PHE A 188 -46.17 -18.95 18.74
CA PHE A 188 -47.50 -19.15 18.14
C PHE A 188 -47.51 -19.07 16.61
N ILE A 189 -46.59 -18.32 15.99
CA ILE A 189 -46.54 -18.12 14.53
C ILE A 189 -45.79 -19.26 13.80
N GLY A 190 -44.96 -20.02 14.52
CA GLY A 190 -44.26 -21.19 13.98
C GLY A 190 -43.03 -20.86 13.11
N GLU A 191 -42.14 -21.85 13.00
CA GLU A 191 -40.79 -21.79 12.38
C GLU A 191 -40.69 -21.24 10.94
N SER A 192 -41.82 -20.97 10.28
CA SER A 192 -41.91 -20.45 8.91
C SER A 192 -41.37 -19.02 8.71
N CYS A 193 -41.02 -18.29 9.77
CA CYS A 193 -40.38 -16.96 9.67
C CYS A 193 -38.84 -16.97 9.78
N ARG A 194 -38.19 -18.13 9.97
CA ARG A 194 -36.72 -18.25 10.01
C ARG A 194 -36.02 -18.17 8.64
N LEU A 195 -36.77 -17.91 7.56
CA LEU A 195 -36.31 -18.09 6.18
C LEU A 195 -35.37 -16.99 5.64
N ASP A 196 -35.03 -15.96 6.42
CA ASP A 196 -34.19 -14.84 5.94
C ASP A 196 -33.09 -14.41 6.92
N GLU A 197 -32.85 -15.16 8.01
CA GLU A 197 -31.76 -14.84 8.95
C GLU A 197 -30.38 -15.09 8.29
N CYS A 198 -30.26 -16.17 7.53
CA CYS A 198 -29.03 -16.48 6.79
C CYS A 198 -28.74 -15.49 5.65
N SER A 199 -29.76 -14.92 4.99
CA SER A 199 -29.55 -13.93 3.92
C SER A 199 -29.13 -12.58 4.48
N LEU A 200 -29.73 -12.16 5.61
CA LEU A 200 -29.42 -10.91 6.28
C LEU A 200 -27.98 -10.88 6.85
N ASP A 201 -27.52 -12.01 7.38
CA ASP A 201 -26.13 -12.15 7.83
C ASP A 201 -25.13 -12.09 6.67
N GLU A 202 -25.45 -12.66 5.51
CA GLU A 202 -24.59 -12.55 4.32
C GLU A 202 -24.59 -11.14 3.73
N ASP A 203 -25.76 -10.48 3.65
CA ASP A 203 -25.90 -9.12 3.12
C ASP A 203 -25.17 -8.07 3.97
N LEU A 204 -25.07 -8.32 5.28
CA LEU A 204 -24.37 -7.44 6.22
C LEU A 204 -22.93 -7.87 6.48
N LYS A 205 -22.33 -8.79 5.72
CA LYS A 205 -20.89 -9.07 5.88
C LYS A 205 -20.03 -7.98 5.28
N PHE A 206 -19.00 -7.60 6.03
CA PHE A 206 -17.91 -6.82 5.45
C PHE A 206 -17.14 -7.66 4.45
N LYS A 207 -16.82 -7.06 3.30
CA LYS A 207 -15.93 -7.68 2.32
C LYS A 207 -14.49 -7.44 2.75
N PRO A 208 -13.64 -8.48 2.78
CA PRO A 208 -12.22 -8.29 3.04
C PRO A 208 -11.61 -7.43 1.93
N LEU A 209 -10.62 -6.62 2.31
CA LEU A 209 -9.86 -5.79 1.40
C LEU A 209 -8.98 -6.67 0.51
N ASP A 210 -9.15 -6.51 -0.79
CA ASP A 210 -8.24 -7.06 -1.80
C ASP A 210 -7.08 -6.09 -2.01
N PHE A 211 -5.98 -6.32 -1.26
CA PHE A 211 -4.78 -5.49 -1.36
C PHE A 211 -4.08 -5.65 -2.72
N ASP A 212 -4.07 -6.87 -3.26
CA ASP A 212 -3.42 -7.16 -4.55
C ASP A 212 -4.20 -6.51 -5.70
N GLY A 213 -5.53 -6.44 -5.60
CA GLY A 213 -6.43 -5.72 -6.51
C GLY A 213 -6.21 -4.20 -6.58
N LEU A 214 -5.43 -3.61 -5.65
CA LEU A 214 -5.09 -2.18 -5.71
C LEU A 214 -4.12 -1.83 -6.85
N GLY A 215 -3.45 -2.82 -7.44
CA GLY A 215 -2.50 -2.65 -8.55
C GLY A 215 -1.23 -1.90 -8.16
N LEU A 216 -0.84 -1.94 -6.88
CA LEU A 216 0.37 -1.27 -6.39
C LEU A 216 1.62 -2.10 -6.77
N PRO A 217 2.65 -1.48 -7.37
CA PRO A 217 3.84 -2.22 -7.81
C PRO A 217 4.63 -2.79 -6.63
N VAL A 218 4.83 -4.10 -6.63
CA VAL A 218 5.69 -4.76 -5.64
C VAL A 218 7.15 -4.51 -6.02
N VAL A 219 7.88 -3.82 -5.15
CA VAL A 219 9.29 -3.49 -5.37
C VAL A 219 10.17 -4.12 -4.31
N GLN A 220 11.29 -4.69 -4.72
CA GLN A 220 12.30 -5.22 -3.80
C GLN A 220 13.08 -4.06 -3.16
N ASP A 221 13.51 -4.23 -1.91
CA ASP A 221 14.46 -3.29 -1.31
C ASP A 221 15.77 -3.27 -2.10
N LEU A 222 16.25 -2.07 -2.39
CA LEU A 222 17.41 -1.85 -3.24
C LEU A 222 18.65 -1.58 -2.37
N PRO A 223 19.75 -2.33 -2.57
CA PRO A 223 20.95 -2.15 -1.76
C PRO A 223 21.53 -0.74 -1.93
N ARG A 224 22.21 -0.26 -0.90
CA ARG A 224 22.73 1.12 -0.93
C ARG A 224 23.83 1.23 -1.97
N LEU A 225 23.95 2.40 -2.60
CA LEU A 225 25.01 2.64 -3.60
C LEU A 225 26.39 2.27 -3.06
N ALA A 226 26.69 2.52 -1.79
CA ALA A 226 27.98 2.18 -1.18
C ALA A 226 28.33 0.68 -1.28
N GLU A 227 27.33 -0.19 -1.22
CA GLU A 227 27.49 -1.66 -1.27
C GLU A 227 27.68 -2.16 -2.70
N VAL A 228 26.90 -1.60 -3.65
CA VAL A 228 26.88 -2.07 -5.03
C VAL A 228 27.74 -1.28 -6.01
N LYS A 229 28.33 -0.14 -5.60
CA LYS A 229 29.15 0.71 -6.47
C LYS A 229 30.27 -0.04 -7.21
N PRO A 230 31.02 -0.98 -6.59
CA PRO A 230 32.01 -1.78 -7.33
C PRO A 230 31.38 -2.62 -8.44
N ALA A 231 30.25 -3.28 -8.17
CA ALA A 231 29.54 -4.09 -9.14
C ALA A 231 28.96 -3.24 -10.29
N ILE A 232 28.40 -2.05 -9.99
CA ILE A 232 27.94 -1.09 -11.01
C ILE A 232 29.10 -0.67 -11.91
N ARG A 233 30.25 -0.33 -11.33
CA ARG A 233 31.45 0.04 -12.08
C ARG A 233 31.88 -1.09 -13.01
N ASP A 234 32.02 -2.30 -12.46
CA ASP A 234 32.51 -3.45 -13.20
C ASP A 234 31.55 -3.81 -14.35
N PHE A 235 30.23 -3.72 -14.13
CA PHE A 235 29.21 -3.86 -15.16
C PHE A 235 29.35 -2.81 -16.27
N CYS A 236 29.45 -1.52 -15.90
CA CYS A 236 29.64 -0.44 -16.88
C CYS A 236 30.93 -0.64 -17.69
N TRP A 237 32.00 -1.15 -17.07
CA TRP A 237 33.28 -1.36 -17.73
C TRP A 237 33.27 -2.53 -18.71
N GLN A 238 32.50 -3.59 -18.42
CA GLN A 238 32.31 -4.72 -19.32
C GLN A 238 31.45 -4.35 -20.53
N MET A 239 30.41 -3.53 -20.32
CA MET A 239 29.48 -3.14 -21.39
C MET A 239 30.08 -2.09 -22.34
N PHE A 240 30.85 -1.13 -21.80
CA PHE A 240 31.30 0.05 -22.54
C PHE A 240 32.07 -0.22 -23.86
N PRO A 241 33.05 -1.15 -23.93
CA PRO A 241 33.86 -1.33 -25.14
C PRO A 241 33.06 -1.72 -26.39
N GLY A 242 31.95 -2.43 -26.22
CA GLY A 242 31.10 -2.88 -27.33
C GLY A 242 30.05 -1.88 -27.78
N ARG A 243 29.84 -0.77 -27.02
CA ARG A 243 28.68 0.12 -27.20
C ARG A 243 28.99 1.61 -26.97
N VAL A 244 30.21 2.03 -27.33
CA VAL A 244 30.71 3.39 -27.06
C VAL A 244 29.84 4.47 -27.68
N ASP A 245 29.39 4.28 -28.93
CA ASP A 245 28.59 5.27 -29.66
C ASP A 245 27.18 5.40 -29.07
N GLU A 246 26.53 4.28 -28.74
CA GLU A 246 25.23 4.27 -28.05
C GLU A 246 25.28 5.00 -26.71
N VAL A 247 26.33 4.74 -25.91
CA VAL A 247 26.55 5.41 -24.62
C VAL A 247 26.72 6.92 -24.81
N ARG A 248 27.47 7.35 -25.83
CA ARG A 248 27.64 8.78 -26.12
C ARG A 248 26.32 9.44 -26.50
N SER A 249 25.52 8.81 -27.35
CA SER A 249 24.21 9.31 -27.74
C SER A 249 23.25 9.39 -26.57
N VAL A 250 23.25 8.40 -25.67
CA VAL A 250 22.43 8.41 -24.46
C VAL A 250 22.84 9.54 -23.50
N LEU A 251 24.14 9.72 -23.27
CA LEU A 251 24.62 10.82 -22.41
C LEU A 251 24.23 12.20 -22.95
N GLN A 252 24.24 12.38 -24.27
CA GLN A 252 23.76 13.61 -24.91
C GLN A 252 22.26 13.81 -24.74
N ARG A 253 21.44 12.75 -24.92
CA ARG A 253 19.98 12.83 -24.73
C ARG A 253 19.55 13.10 -23.29
N MET A 254 20.37 12.71 -22.31
CA MET A 254 20.04 12.85 -20.88
C MET A 254 20.37 14.23 -20.29
N LEU A 255 21.14 15.05 -21.02
CA LEU A 255 21.36 16.45 -20.70
C LEU A 255 20.12 17.26 -21.07
N VAL A 256 19.62 18.07 -20.13
CA VAL A 256 18.69 19.15 -20.47
C VAL A 256 19.43 20.14 -21.38
N GLY A 257 18.80 20.53 -22.48
CA GLY A 257 19.29 21.56 -23.39
C GLY A 257 19.71 22.80 -22.61
N SER A 258 21.02 23.02 -22.55
CA SER A 258 21.61 24.30 -22.18
C SER A 258 21.46 25.21 -23.39
N GLU A 259 20.25 25.74 -23.60
CA GLU A 259 20.02 26.95 -24.38
C GLU A 259 19.59 28.07 -23.43
#